data_AF-A0A3E0IMT9-F1
#
_entry.id   AF-A0A3E0IMT9-F1
#
_cell.length_a   1.000
_cell.length_b   1.000
_cell.length_c   1.000
_cell.angle_alpha   90.00
_cell.angle_beta   90.00
_cell.angle_gamma   90.00
#
_symmetry.space_group_name_H-M   'P 1'
#
loop_
_entity.id
_entity.type
_entity.pdbx_description
1 polymer ?
#
loop_
_entity_poly.entity_id
_entity_poly.type
_entity_poly.pdbx_seq_one_letter_code
_entity_poly.pdbx_strand_id
1 'polypeptide(L)'
;AMESGGDKDRFWQLFDQRMKVLHDALVYRIERVKQAIPNNAPILYKRGAFKYRLNETDDVFSLFDHQRATISMGYIGLYEAATVFYGPNWETHPDAKCFTIRILKAMQTYQKEWTKEYDVWFIIYSTPSESITDRFCRLDYEKFGSVPDITDKGYYQNSFHYDFRKDVTP
;
A
#
# COMPACT_ATOMS: atom_id res chain seq x y z
N ALA A 1 7.46 9.82 6.20
CA ALA A 1 7.46 11.28 6.43
C ALA A 1 8.25 11.63 7.69
N MET A 2 7.89 11.13 8.87
CA MET A 2 8.63 11.43 10.12
C MET A 2 10.13 11.13 10.04
N GLU A 3 10.53 10.01 9.41
CA GLU A 3 11.96 9.66 9.18
C GLU A 3 12.75 10.71 8.38
N SER A 4 12.09 11.59 7.65
CA SER A 4 12.77 12.64 6.87
C SER A 4 13.07 13.89 7.69
N GLY A 5 12.51 14.01 8.91
CA GLY A 5 12.72 15.20 9.75
C GLY A 5 12.20 16.50 9.14
N GLY A 6 11.18 16.42 8.29
CA GLY A 6 10.61 17.59 7.58
C GLY A 6 11.32 17.94 6.26
N ASP A 7 12.40 17.27 5.91
CA ASP A 7 13.07 17.42 4.62
C ASP A 7 12.31 16.63 3.52
N LYS A 8 11.91 17.33 2.45
CA LYS A 8 11.15 16.74 1.33
C LYS A 8 12.03 15.94 0.37
N ASP A 9 13.28 16.34 0.17
CA ASP A 9 14.19 15.60 -0.71
C ASP A 9 14.56 14.28 -0.06
N ARG A 10 14.86 14.31 1.24
CA ARG A 10 15.06 13.09 2.03
C ARG A 10 13.81 12.21 2.04
N PHE A 11 12.62 12.79 2.09
CA PHE A 11 11.37 12.02 1.99
C PHE A 11 11.28 11.25 0.68
N TRP A 12 11.57 11.87 -0.46
CA TRP A 12 11.50 11.20 -1.76
C TRP A 12 12.58 10.13 -1.92
N GLN A 13 13.78 10.35 -1.39
CA GLN A 13 14.82 9.31 -1.34
C GLN A 13 14.38 8.09 -0.53
N LEU A 14 13.80 8.32 0.66
CA LEU A 14 13.27 7.25 1.50
C LEU A 14 12.06 6.57 0.84
N PHE A 15 11.18 7.33 0.19
CA PHE A 15 10.04 6.80 -0.55
C PHE A 15 10.50 5.79 -1.60
N ASP A 16 11.45 6.15 -2.46
CA ASP A 16 11.97 5.25 -3.50
C ASP A 16 12.63 4.01 -2.90
N GLN A 17 13.36 4.14 -1.79
CA GLN A 17 13.92 2.99 -1.07
C GLN A 17 12.82 2.06 -0.55
N ARG A 18 11.75 2.60 0.05
CA ARG A 18 10.62 1.80 0.55
C ARG A 18 9.82 1.17 -0.57
N MET A 19 9.68 1.82 -1.73
CA MET A 19 9.06 1.23 -2.92
C MET A 19 9.82 0.00 -3.39
N LYS A 20 11.16 0.03 -3.40
CA LYS A 20 11.98 -1.15 -3.73
C LYS A 20 11.79 -2.30 -2.74
N VAL A 21 11.75 -2.01 -1.44
CA VAL A 21 11.47 -3.03 -0.43
C VAL A 21 10.06 -3.63 -0.61
N LEU A 22 9.06 -2.80 -0.92
CA LEU A 22 7.71 -3.26 -1.24
C LEU A 22 7.72 -4.16 -2.47
N HIS A 23 8.42 -3.76 -3.53
CA HIS A 23 8.57 -4.56 -4.74
C HIS A 23 9.10 -5.95 -4.44
N ASP A 24 10.22 -6.06 -3.73
CA ASP A 24 10.85 -7.34 -3.40
C ASP A 24 9.89 -8.24 -2.59
N ALA A 25 9.16 -7.66 -1.64
CA ALA A 25 8.18 -8.39 -0.85
C ALA A 25 6.99 -8.89 -1.70
N LEU A 26 6.53 -8.10 -2.67
CA LEU A 26 5.43 -8.49 -3.57
C LEU A 26 5.87 -9.55 -4.57
N VAL A 27 7.04 -9.38 -5.20
CA VAL A 27 7.62 -10.36 -6.13
C VAL A 27 7.89 -11.68 -5.43
N TYR A 28 8.45 -11.66 -4.22
CA TYR A 28 8.62 -12.87 -3.42
C TYR A 28 7.30 -13.65 -3.27
N ARG A 29 6.18 -12.96 -3.02
CA ARG A 29 4.86 -13.60 -2.91
C ARG A 29 4.38 -14.16 -4.24
N ILE A 30 4.60 -13.46 -5.36
CA ILE A 30 4.28 -13.95 -6.71
C ILE A 30 5.06 -15.24 -6.98
N GLU A 31 6.37 -15.24 -6.76
CA GLU A 31 7.23 -16.41 -6.93
C GLU A 31 6.81 -17.57 -6.02
N ARG A 32 6.30 -17.28 -4.82
CA ARG A 32 5.74 -18.33 -3.96
C ARG A 32 4.46 -18.92 -4.53
N VAL A 33 3.57 -18.11 -5.10
CA VAL A 33 2.33 -18.60 -5.72
C VAL A 33 2.65 -19.49 -6.94
N LYS A 34 3.67 -19.17 -7.72
CA LYS A 34 4.15 -20.01 -8.85
C LYS A 34 4.60 -21.42 -8.44
N GLN A 35 4.95 -21.62 -7.17
CA GLN A 35 5.35 -22.93 -6.64
C GLN A 35 4.16 -23.78 -6.15
N ALA A 36 2.94 -23.27 -6.22
CA ALA A 36 1.76 -24.02 -5.80
C ALA A 36 1.46 -25.16 -6.79
N ILE A 37 0.99 -26.29 -6.26
CA ILE A 37 0.48 -27.41 -7.04
C ILE A 37 -1.04 -27.53 -6.88
N PRO A 38 -1.76 -28.11 -7.85
CA PRO A 38 -3.22 -28.22 -7.83
C PRO A 38 -3.78 -28.90 -6.56
N ASN A 39 -3.00 -29.78 -5.95
CA ASN A 39 -3.37 -30.48 -4.72
C ASN A 39 -3.22 -29.64 -3.43
N ASN A 40 -2.56 -28.47 -3.47
CA ASN A 40 -2.51 -27.59 -2.29
C ASN A 40 -3.90 -27.02 -1.94
N ALA A 41 -4.75 -26.75 -2.93
CA ALA A 41 -6.12 -26.28 -2.71
C ALA A 41 -7.09 -26.76 -3.81
N PRO A 42 -7.54 -28.04 -3.75
CA PRO A 42 -8.35 -28.66 -4.82
C PRO A 42 -9.66 -27.93 -5.13
N ILE A 43 -10.30 -27.32 -4.13
CA ILE A 43 -11.55 -26.56 -4.35
C ILE A 43 -11.28 -25.36 -5.26
N LEU A 44 -10.15 -24.66 -5.06
CA LEU A 44 -9.77 -23.50 -5.83
C LEU A 44 -9.31 -23.88 -7.25
N TYR A 45 -8.41 -24.86 -7.33
CA TYR A 45 -7.67 -25.17 -8.56
C TYR A 45 -8.34 -26.24 -9.44
N LYS A 46 -9.03 -27.23 -8.85
CA LYS A 46 -9.57 -28.40 -9.58
C LYS A 46 -11.10 -28.36 -9.71
N ARG A 47 -11.81 -27.70 -8.78
CA ARG A 47 -13.28 -27.73 -8.70
C ARG A 47 -13.98 -26.49 -9.24
N GLY A 48 -13.25 -25.60 -9.93
CA GLY A 48 -13.83 -24.51 -10.71
C GLY A 48 -14.14 -23.23 -9.94
N ALA A 49 -13.69 -23.07 -8.68
CA ALA A 49 -13.88 -21.81 -7.96
C ALA A 49 -13.17 -20.63 -8.66
N PHE A 50 -12.03 -20.89 -9.31
CA PHE A 50 -11.37 -19.93 -10.21
C PHE A 50 -11.82 -20.04 -11.67
N LYS A 51 -13.04 -20.53 -11.93
CA LYS A 51 -13.65 -20.78 -13.25
C LYS A 51 -13.02 -21.93 -14.05
N TYR A 52 -11.70 -22.09 -14.01
CA TYR A 52 -10.98 -23.16 -14.70
C TYR A 52 -10.73 -24.37 -13.79
N ARG A 53 -10.40 -25.51 -14.39
CA ARG A 53 -10.11 -26.76 -13.69
C ARG A 53 -8.77 -27.31 -14.16
N LEU A 54 -7.84 -27.39 -13.23
CA LEU A 54 -6.52 -27.96 -13.46
C LEU A 54 -6.52 -29.48 -13.21
N ASN A 55 -5.73 -30.20 -14.00
CA ASN A 55 -5.32 -31.57 -13.73
C ASN A 55 -4.24 -31.60 -12.64
N GLU A 56 -3.76 -32.77 -12.23
CA GLU A 56 -2.86 -32.90 -11.07
C GLU A 56 -1.47 -32.29 -11.29
N THR A 57 -1.03 -32.24 -12.54
CA THR A 57 0.31 -31.79 -12.96
C THR A 57 0.31 -30.44 -13.64
N ASP A 58 -0.86 -29.82 -13.82
CA ASP A 58 -0.96 -28.52 -14.47
C ASP A 58 -0.37 -27.41 -13.57
N ASP A 59 0.17 -26.37 -14.21
CA ASP A 59 0.70 -25.20 -13.51
C ASP A 59 -0.44 -24.37 -12.89
N VAL A 60 -0.39 -24.17 -11.58
CA VAL A 60 -1.33 -23.32 -10.85
C VAL A 60 -1.27 -21.87 -11.30
N PHE A 61 -0.09 -21.40 -11.73
CA PHE A 61 0.09 -20.00 -12.13
C PHE A 61 -0.71 -19.63 -13.39
N SER A 62 -1.04 -20.61 -14.24
CA SER A 62 -1.92 -20.42 -15.41
C SER A 62 -3.34 -19.92 -15.07
N LEU A 63 -3.73 -19.96 -13.79
CA LEU A 63 -4.99 -19.38 -13.31
C LEU A 63 -4.89 -17.88 -13.03
N PHE A 64 -3.69 -17.32 -13.00
CA PHE A 64 -3.40 -15.97 -12.51
C PHE A 64 -2.66 -15.09 -13.51
N ASP A 65 -2.06 -15.70 -14.54
CA ASP A 65 -1.33 -15.06 -15.63
C ASP A 65 -2.22 -14.13 -16.49
N HIS A 66 -1.62 -13.53 -17.51
CA HIS A 66 -2.25 -12.55 -18.39
C HIS A 66 -2.94 -11.41 -17.64
N GLN A 67 -2.33 -11.00 -16.52
CA GLN A 67 -2.85 -9.97 -15.63
C GLN A 67 -4.26 -10.26 -15.09
N ARG A 68 -4.68 -11.54 -15.04
CA ARG A 68 -5.97 -11.95 -14.48
C ARG A 68 -6.02 -11.75 -12.97
N ALA A 69 -4.91 -11.99 -12.28
CA ALA A 69 -4.77 -11.72 -10.86
C ALA A 69 -4.22 -10.31 -10.61
N THR A 70 -4.65 -9.71 -9.51
CA THR A 70 -4.09 -8.47 -8.99
C THR A 70 -3.21 -8.72 -7.78
N ILE A 71 -2.18 -7.89 -7.59
CA ILE A 71 -1.38 -7.82 -6.37
C ILE A 71 -1.40 -6.40 -5.81
N SER A 72 -1.71 -6.27 -4.52
CA SER A 72 -2.02 -4.98 -3.90
C SER A 72 -0.82 -4.31 -3.28
N MET A 73 -0.56 -3.07 -3.70
CA MET A 73 0.36 -2.09 -3.12
C MET A 73 -0.42 -1.21 -2.14
N GLY A 74 -0.46 -1.63 -0.87
CA GLY A 74 -1.23 -0.97 0.18
C GLY A 74 -0.61 0.33 0.69
N TYR A 75 -1.46 1.32 1.03
CA TYR A 75 -1.04 2.53 1.76
C TYR A 75 -2.11 2.98 2.78
N ILE A 76 -1.63 3.66 3.83
CA ILE A 76 -2.43 4.34 4.86
C ILE A 76 -1.75 5.65 5.28
N GLY A 77 -2.45 6.50 6.04
CA GLY A 77 -1.85 7.66 6.69
C GLY A 77 -1.36 8.76 5.74
N LEU A 78 -2.02 8.94 4.59
CA LEU A 78 -1.66 10.02 3.65
C LEU A 78 -1.86 11.39 4.30
N TYR A 79 -2.85 11.49 5.21
CA TYR A 79 -3.12 12.71 5.96
C TYR A 79 -1.93 13.09 6.86
N GLU A 80 -1.47 12.15 7.68
CA GLU A 80 -0.34 12.37 8.58
C GLU A 80 0.97 12.60 7.83
N ALA A 81 1.15 11.95 6.68
CA ALA A 81 2.30 12.18 5.82
C ALA A 81 2.39 13.66 5.37
N ALA A 82 1.27 14.31 5.07
CA ALA A 82 1.22 15.74 4.77
C ALA A 82 1.32 16.62 6.03
N THR A 83 0.72 16.20 7.16
CA THR A 83 0.82 16.90 8.45
C THR A 83 2.28 17.16 8.86
N VAL A 84 3.19 16.21 8.60
CA VAL A 84 4.63 16.38 8.89
C VAL A 84 5.22 17.64 8.24
N PHE A 85 4.79 17.99 7.03
CA PHE A 85 5.39 19.08 6.24
C PHE A 85 4.58 20.38 6.25
N TYR A 86 3.27 20.28 6.47
CA TYR A 86 2.33 21.39 6.29
C TYR A 86 1.46 21.68 7.54
N GLY A 87 1.64 20.91 8.62
CA GLY A 87 0.85 21.04 9.85
C GLY A 87 -0.54 20.38 9.75
N PRO A 88 -1.30 20.32 10.85
CA PRO A 88 -2.50 19.48 10.98
C PRO A 88 -3.76 20.03 10.31
N ASN A 89 -3.68 21.20 9.68
CA ASN A 89 -4.78 21.89 9.00
C ASN A 89 -4.42 22.14 7.52
N TRP A 90 -3.69 21.21 6.90
CA TRP A 90 -3.11 21.37 5.56
C TRP A 90 -4.13 21.25 4.44
N GLU A 91 -5.37 20.85 4.71
CA GLU A 91 -6.32 20.38 3.69
C GLU A 91 -6.82 21.51 2.78
N THR A 92 -6.79 22.75 3.24
CA THR A 92 -7.08 23.94 2.41
C THR A 92 -5.82 24.47 1.72
N HIS A 93 -4.63 23.98 2.09
CA HIS A 93 -3.36 24.39 1.51
C HIS A 93 -3.14 23.72 0.14
N PRO A 94 -3.09 24.48 -0.97
CA PRO A 94 -2.97 23.91 -2.31
C PRO A 94 -1.71 23.04 -2.48
N ASP A 95 -0.55 23.50 -1.99
CA ASP A 95 0.69 22.72 -2.12
C ASP A 95 0.68 21.40 -1.35
N ALA A 96 0.00 21.35 -0.19
CA ALA A 96 -0.11 20.12 0.59
C ALA A 96 -1.00 19.09 -0.14
N LYS A 97 -2.13 19.54 -0.70
CA LYS A 97 -2.97 18.72 -1.59
C LYS A 97 -2.20 18.23 -2.82
N CYS A 98 -1.43 19.10 -3.46
CA CYS A 98 -0.58 18.72 -4.58
C CYS A 98 0.48 17.67 -4.17
N PHE A 99 1.05 17.81 -2.97
CA PHE A 99 2.03 16.88 -2.43
C PHE A 99 1.42 15.49 -2.18
N THR A 100 0.23 15.38 -1.57
CA THR A 100 -0.42 14.07 -1.35
C THR A 100 -0.78 13.37 -2.67
N ILE A 101 -1.29 14.12 -3.65
CA ILE A 101 -1.55 13.59 -5.00
C ILE A 101 -0.25 13.14 -5.67
N ARG A 102 0.85 13.87 -5.48
CA ARG A 102 2.16 13.51 -6.05
C ARG A 102 2.68 12.19 -5.48
N ILE A 103 2.45 11.90 -4.20
CA ILE A 103 2.81 10.60 -3.59
C ILE A 103 2.09 9.46 -4.32
N LEU A 104 0.76 9.57 -4.51
CA LEU A 104 -0.02 8.55 -5.20
C LEU A 104 0.37 8.41 -6.67
N LYS A 105 0.67 9.52 -7.35
CA LYS A 105 1.18 9.50 -8.74
C LYS A 105 2.55 8.82 -8.82
N ALA A 106 3.44 9.04 -7.86
CA ALA A 106 4.73 8.36 -7.80
C ALA A 106 4.55 6.85 -7.61
N MET A 107 3.67 6.42 -6.70
CA MET A 107 3.30 5.01 -6.57
C MET A 107 2.73 4.44 -7.89
N GLN A 108 1.96 5.24 -8.63
CA GLN A 108 1.36 4.81 -9.90
C GLN A 108 2.42 4.60 -10.99
N THR A 109 3.51 5.38 -10.99
CA THR A 109 4.63 5.16 -11.90
C THR A 109 5.22 3.76 -11.70
N TYR A 110 5.57 3.40 -10.46
CA TYR A 110 6.05 2.06 -10.12
C TYR A 110 5.01 0.98 -10.43
N GLN A 111 3.73 1.21 -10.10
CA GLN A 111 2.65 0.27 -10.40
C GLN A 111 2.59 -0.07 -11.89
N LYS A 112 2.68 0.94 -12.77
CA LYS A 112 2.67 0.74 -14.23
C LYS A 112 3.92 0.03 -14.73
N GLU A 113 5.08 0.33 -14.14
CA GLU A 113 6.34 -0.32 -14.48
C GLU A 113 6.30 -1.81 -14.12
N TRP A 114 5.96 -2.15 -12.88
CA TRP A 114 5.91 -3.53 -12.42
C TRP A 114 4.80 -4.34 -13.09
N THR A 115 3.64 -3.72 -13.39
CA THR A 115 2.59 -4.42 -14.17
C THR A 115 3.03 -4.76 -15.60
N LYS A 116 4.01 -4.05 -16.18
CA LYS A 116 4.58 -4.40 -17.50
C LYS A 116 5.66 -5.46 -17.39
N GLU A 117 6.40 -5.47 -16.29
CA GLU A 117 7.49 -6.42 -16.04
C GLU A 117 6.97 -7.82 -15.66
N TYR A 118 5.87 -7.88 -14.91
CA TYR A 118 5.28 -9.13 -14.42
C TYR A 118 3.92 -9.38 -15.07
N ASP A 119 3.56 -10.66 -15.26
CA ASP A 119 2.25 -11.04 -15.81
C ASP A 119 1.11 -11.02 -14.77
N VAL A 120 1.25 -10.17 -13.76
CA VAL A 120 0.31 -9.94 -12.66
C VAL A 120 0.02 -8.44 -12.59
N TRP A 121 -1.25 -8.07 -12.38
CA TRP A 121 -1.63 -6.67 -12.33
C TRP A 121 -1.31 -6.06 -10.95
N PHE A 122 -0.32 -5.18 -10.85
CA PHE A 122 -0.07 -4.42 -9.63
C PHE A 122 -1.13 -3.32 -9.47
N ILE A 123 -1.73 -3.17 -8.29
CA ILE A 123 -2.73 -2.13 -8.01
C ILE A 123 -2.36 -1.32 -6.78
N ILE A 124 -2.62 -0.01 -6.81
CA ILE A 124 -2.59 0.82 -5.60
C ILE A 124 -3.86 0.53 -4.82
N TYR A 125 -3.70 0.18 -3.55
CA TYR A 125 -4.82 -0.27 -2.72
C TYR A 125 -4.96 0.58 -1.47
N SER A 126 -6.09 1.28 -1.38
CA SER A 126 -6.51 2.00 -0.18
C SER A 126 -6.89 0.98 0.89
N THR A 127 -5.95 0.62 1.76
CA THR A 127 -6.10 -0.49 2.71
C THR A 127 -7.16 -0.17 3.76
N PRO A 128 -8.28 -0.94 3.84
CA PRO A 128 -9.29 -0.75 4.87
C PRO A 128 -8.87 -1.52 6.11
N SER A 129 -8.28 -0.87 7.11
CA SER A 129 -7.87 -1.60 8.31
C SER A 129 -7.65 -0.69 9.53
N GLU A 130 -8.60 -0.76 10.45
CA GLU A 130 -8.48 -0.15 11.79
C GLU A 130 -7.33 -0.77 12.60
N SER A 131 -7.06 -2.08 12.42
CA SER A 131 -5.97 -2.75 13.15
C SER A 131 -4.59 -2.35 12.65
N ILE A 132 -4.42 -2.04 11.36
CA ILE A 132 -3.13 -1.57 10.80
C ILE A 132 -2.89 -0.10 11.17
N THR A 133 -3.93 0.75 11.19
CA THR A 133 -3.77 2.15 11.57
C THR A 133 -3.30 2.32 13.01
N ASP A 134 -3.86 1.54 13.96
CA ASP A 134 -3.36 1.45 15.34
C ASP A 134 -1.93 0.91 15.39
N ARG A 135 -1.69 -0.23 14.72
CA ARG A 135 -0.40 -0.92 14.80
C ARG A 135 0.76 -0.04 14.30
N PHE A 136 0.60 0.63 13.16
CA PHE A 136 1.66 1.51 12.64
C PHE A 136 1.85 2.74 13.53
N CYS A 137 0.76 3.33 14.03
CA CYS A 137 0.86 4.46 14.96
C CYS A 137 1.62 4.08 16.24
N ARG A 138 1.35 2.89 16.83
CA ARG A 138 2.07 2.39 18.00
C ARG A 138 3.56 2.19 17.73
N LEU A 139 3.93 1.54 16.62
CA LEU A 139 5.33 1.30 16.26
C LEU A 139 6.09 2.62 16.03
N ASP A 140 5.44 3.58 15.39
CA ASP A 140 6.03 4.90 15.19
C ASP A 140 6.08 5.72 16.49
N TYR A 141 5.10 5.57 17.40
CA TYR A 141 5.17 6.16 18.73
C TYR A 141 6.35 5.62 19.53
N GLU A 142 6.61 4.30 19.49
CA GLU A 142 7.79 3.70 20.14
C GLU A 142 9.10 4.28 19.62
N LYS A 143 9.15 4.66 18.33
CA LYS A 143 10.35 5.18 17.66
C LYS A 143 10.52 6.70 17.78
N PHE A 144 9.44 7.47 17.65
CA PHE A 144 9.45 8.93 17.55
C PHE A 144 8.81 9.63 18.75
N GLY A 145 8.21 8.88 19.66
CA GLY A 145 7.43 9.40 20.78
C GLY A 145 6.08 9.97 20.36
N SER A 146 5.54 10.82 21.23
CA SER A 146 4.28 11.53 21.00
C SER A 146 4.52 12.72 20.07
N VAL A 147 4.10 12.58 18.82
CA VAL A 147 4.16 13.62 17.78
C VAL A 147 2.75 14.22 17.62
N PRO A 148 2.58 15.54 17.83
CA PRO A 148 1.28 16.20 17.74
C PRO A 148 0.56 15.92 16.42
N ASP A 149 -0.74 15.61 16.51
CA ASP A 149 -1.64 15.30 15.39
C ASP A 149 -1.24 14.12 14.48
N ILE A 150 -0.25 13.34 14.91
CA ILE A 150 0.27 12.19 14.16
C ILE A 150 0.22 10.94 15.03
N THR A 151 1.10 10.81 16.03
CA THR A 151 1.15 9.62 16.89
C THR A 151 0.46 9.83 18.24
N ASP A 152 0.29 11.07 18.68
CA ASP A 152 -0.38 11.42 19.94
C ASP A 152 -1.84 10.93 20.02
N LYS A 153 -2.54 10.92 18.89
CA LYS A 153 -3.93 10.48 18.77
C LYS A 153 -4.11 8.95 18.74
N GLY A 154 -3.01 8.19 18.63
CA GLY A 154 -3.03 6.72 18.73
C GLY A 154 -3.46 5.96 17.47
N TYR A 155 -3.70 6.62 16.34
CA TYR A 155 -4.05 5.96 15.08
C TYR A 155 -3.65 6.82 13.87
N TYR A 156 -3.62 6.23 12.68
CA TYR A 156 -3.55 6.94 11.40
C TYR A 156 -4.87 6.97 10.66
N GLN A 157 -5.07 8.00 9.82
CA GLN A 157 -6.22 8.02 8.94
C GLN A 157 -6.15 6.92 7.88
N ASN A 158 -7.31 6.32 7.57
CA ASN A 158 -7.42 5.29 6.55
C ASN A 158 -7.07 5.86 5.18
N SER A 159 -6.02 5.34 4.56
CA SER A 159 -5.61 5.67 3.19
C SER A 159 -5.58 7.18 2.90
N PHE A 160 -6.58 7.70 2.17
CA PHE A 160 -6.71 9.09 1.75
C PHE A 160 -7.79 9.87 2.52
N HIS A 161 -8.39 9.26 3.53
CA HIS A 161 -9.52 9.84 4.25
C HIS A 161 -9.12 11.13 4.96
N TYR A 162 -10.10 12.03 5.06
CA TYR A 162 -10.01 13.23 5.84
C TYR A 162 -9.88 12.89 7.33
N ASP A 163 -9.28 13.77 8.12
CA ASP A 163 -9.23 13.56 9.56
C ASP A 163 -10.64 13.71 10.17
N PHE A 164 -11.18 12.63 10.71
CA PHE A 164 -12.54 12.62 11.30
C PHE A 164 -12.71 13.58 12.48
N ARG A 165 -11.60 14.04 13.10
CA ARG A 165 -11.64 15.06 14.15
C ARG A 165 -12.02 16.45 13.62
N LYS A 166 -12.12 16.60 12.29
CA LYS A 166 -12.48 17.85 11.61
C LYS A 166 -13.97 17.89 11.34
N ASP A 167 -14.55 19.05 11.57
CA ASP A 167 -15.94 19.32 11.19
C ASP A 167 -15.99 19.73 9.73
N VAL A 168 -16.42 18.81 8.86
CA VAL A 168 -16.52 19.01 7.41
C VAL A 168 -17.94 18.70 6.95
N THR A 169 -18.45 19.52 6.04
CA THR A 169 -19.73 19.25 5.38
C THR A 169 -19.59 18.06 4.44
N PRO A 170 -20.54 17.09 4.47
CA PRO A 170 -20.60 16.00 3.50
C PRO A 170 -20.67 16.49 2.05
#